data_AF-A0A813J6E5-F1
#
_entry.id   AF-A0A813J6E5-F1
#
_cell.length_a   1.000
_cell.length_b   1.000
_cell.length_c   1.000
_cell.angle_alpha   90.00
_cell.angle_beta   90.00
_cell.angle_gamma   90.00
#
_symmetry.space_group_name_H-M   'P 1'
#
loop_
_entity.id
_entity.type
_entity.pdbx_description
1 polymer ?
#
loop_
_entity_poly.entity_id
_entity_poly.type
_entity_poly.pdbx_seq_one_letter_code
_entity_poly.pdbx_strand_id
1 'polypeptide(L)' 'HNGKVKCLWTSEKGRVLRSEVAFTMGDIVFREPPLHLVAEDKGNPMFDRLKDLCSKQPAIFEYEPL' A
#
# COMPACT_ATOMS: atom_id res chain seq x y z
N HIS A 1 5.70 -13.85 -13.25
CA HIS A 1 5.95 -13.87 -11.79
C HIS A 1 5.80 -15.30 -11.27
N ASN A 2 6.90 -15.97 -10.90
CA ASN A 2 6.88 -17.28 -10.22
C ASN A 2 6.57 -17.08 -8.72
N GLY A 3 5.35 -16.64 -8.40
CA GLY A 3 4.93 -16.49 -7.01
C GLY A 3 4.67 -17.84 -6.36
N LYS A 4 5.10 -18.06 -5.11
CA LYS A 4 4.77 -19.25 -4.30
C LYS A 4 3.33 -19.24 -3.77
N VAL A 5 2.61 -18.14 -4.02
CA VAL A 5 1.24 -17.89 -3.59
C VAL A 5 0.43 -17.32 -4.75
N LYS A 6 -0.85 -17.68 -4.80
CA LYS A 6 -1.80 -17.25 -5.82
C LYS A 6 -2.96 -16.49 -5.15
N CYS A 7 -3.28 -15.32 -5.70
CA CYS A 7 -4.45 -14.55 -5.29
C CYS A 7 -5.69 -15.11 -6.00
N LEU A 8 -6.72 -15.42 -5.22
CA LEU A 8 -8.00 -15.96 -5.67
C LEU A 8 -9.13 -15.09 -5.12
N TRP A 9 -10.26 -15.09 -5.81
CA TRP A 9 -11.49 -14.45 -5.34
C TRP A 9 -12.42 -15.47 -4.70
N THR A 10 -13.06 -15.08 -3.61
CA THR A 10 -14.10 -15.83 -2.90
C THR A 10 -15.29 -14.92 -2.65
N SER A 11 -16.50 -15.45 -2.72
CA SER A 11 -17.74 -14.69 -2.50
C SER A 11 -17.90 -14.20 -1.07
N GLU A 12 -17.35 -14.93 -0.09
CA GLU A 12 -17.53 -14.63 1.33
C GLU A 12 -16.47 -13.68 1.90
N LYS A 13 -15.21 -13.77 1.42
CA LYS A 13 -14.06 -13.06 2.00
C LYS A 13 -13.33 -12.16 1.01
N GLY A 14 -13.83 -12.06 -0.22
CA GLY A 14 -13.15 -11.31 -1.28
C GLY A 14 -11.84 -11.99 -1.69
N ARG A 15 -10.72 -11.26 -1.60
CA ARG A 15 -9.40 -11.75 -2.05
C ARG A 15 -8.73 -12.62 -0.99
N VAL A 16 -8.27 -13.80 -1.41
CA VAL A 16 -7.53 -14.76 -0.58
C VAL A 16 -6.23 -15.13 -1.27
N LEU A 17 -5.14 -15.22 -0.50
CA LEU A 17 -3.87 -15.76 -0.97
C LEU A 17 -3.76 -17.24 -0.57
N ARG A 18 -3.55 -18.11 -1.56
CA ARG A 18 -3.36 -19.55 -1.36
C ARG A 18 -1.93 -19.95 -1.74
N SER A 19 -1.25 -20.73 -0.91
CA SER A 19 0.07 -21.26 -1.30
C SER A 19 -0.05 -22.32 -2.39
N GLU A 20 0.95 -22.37 -3.27
CA GLU A 20 1.10 -23.42 -4.27
C GLU A 20 2.18 -24.44 -3.87
N VAL A 21 2.88 -24.19 -2.76
CA VAL A 21 3.93 -25.04 -2.19
C VAL A 21 3.75 -25.18 -0.68
N ALA A 22 4.37 -26.21 -0.09
CA ALA A 22 4.51 -26.35 1.34
C ALA A 22 5.59 -25.40 1.89
N PHE A 23 5.38 -24.90 3.11
CA PHE A 23 6.34 -24.08 3.85
C PHE A 23 6.70 -24.78 5.16
N THR A 24 7.92 -24.53 5.64
CA THR A 24 8.42 -24.95 6.94
C THR A 24 8.50 -23.77 7.90
N MET A 25 8.63 -24.04 9.19
CA MET A 25 8.73 -22.98 10.20
C MET A 25 9.99 -22.13 9.94
N GLY A 26 9.80 -20.82 9.89
CA GLY A 26 10.87 -19.86 9.57
C GLY A 26 10.97 -19.48 8.09
N ASP A 27 10.21 -20.14 7.20
CA ASP A 27 10.20 -19.77 5.79
C ASP A 27 9.51 -18.43 5.53
N ILE A 28 10.10 -17.65 4.63
CA ILE A 28 9.49 -16.43 4.11
C ILE A 28 8.47 -16.80 3.03
N VAL A 29 7.19 -16.52 3.30
CA VAL A 29 6.07 -16.82 2.38
C VAL A 29 6.06 -15.89 1.16
N PHE A 30 6.17 -14.58 1.38
CA PHE A 30 6.35 -13.59 0.32
C PHE A 30 7.05 -12.34 0.87
N ARG A 31 7.69 -11.58 -0.01
CA ARG A 31 8.25 -10.25 0.28
C ARG A 31 7.79 -9.34 -0.83
N GLU A 32 7.05 -8.30 -0.47
CA GLU A 32 6.59 -7.28 -1.41
C GLU A 32 7.23 -5.95 -1.05
N PRO A 33 7.90 -5.26 -1.99
CA PRO A 33 8.32 -3.89 -1.76
C PRO A 33 7.08 -3.00 -1.60
N PRO A 34 7.16 -1.94 -0.77
CA PRO A 34 6.05 -0.99 -0.66
C PRO A 34 5.71 -0.44 -2.05
N LEU A 35 4.41 -0.42 -2.37
CA LEU A 35 3.93 0.04 -3.68
C LEU A 35 4.34 1.50 -3.95
N HIS A 36 4.19 2.35 -2.93
CA HIS A 36 4.68 3.71 -2.91
C HIS A 36 5.24 4.01 -1.52
N LEU A 37 6.45 4.55 -1.47
CA LEU A 37 6.96 5.25 -0.30
C LEU A 37 6.69 6.74 -0.55
N VAL A 38 5.66 7.28 0.09
CA VAL A 38 5.36 8.71 0.01
C VAL A 38 6.13 9.39 1.13
N ALA A 39 7.04 10.28 0.77
CA ALA A 39 7.75 11.15 1.70
C ALA A 39 7.50 12.61 1.30
N GLU A 40 7.42 13.50 2.29
CA GLU A 40 7.39 14.93 2.02
C GLU A 40 8.69 15.36 1.32
N ASP A 41 8.58 15.98 0.16
CA ASP A 41 9.72 16.56 -0.56
C ASP A 41 9.83 18.05 -0.20
N LYS A 42 10.45 18.33 0.95
CA LYS A 42 10.51 19.69 1.52
C LYS A 42 11.30 20.63 0.60
N GLY A 43 10.67 21.75 0.22
CA GLY A 43 11.26 22.73 -0.70
C GLY A 43 10.93 22.48 -2.17
N ASN A 44 10.16 21.44 -2.49
CA ASN A 44 9.60 21.26 -3.82
C ASN A 44 8.36 22.17 -4.00
N PRO A 45 8.39 23.13 -4.94
CA PRO A 45 7.29 24.08 -5.12
C PRO A 45 5.93 23.43 -5.45
N MET A 46 5.93 22.26 -6.11
CA MET A 46 4.70 21.53 -6.41
C MET A 46 4.13 20.83 -5.17
N PHE A 47 5.00 20.33 -4.29
CA PHE A 47 4.58 19.74 -3.03
C PHE A 47 3.96 20.81 -2.11
N ASP A 48 4.58 21.98 -1.99
CA ASP A 48 4.06 23.10 -1.18
C ASP A 48 2.69 23.57 -1.70
N ARG A 49 2.53 23.63 -3.04
CA ARG A 49 1.25 23.99 -3.66
C ARG A 49 0.17 22.92 -3.44
N LEU A 50 0.55 21.64 -3.47
CA LEU A 50 -0.37 20.54 -3.19
C LEU A 50 -0.81 20.56 -1.71
N LYS A 51 0.14 20.80 -0.79
CA LYS A 51 -0.12 20.95 0.64
C LYS A 51 -1.08 22.10 0.93
N ASP A 52 -0.86 23.26 0.30
CA ASP A 52 -1.77 24.41 0.38
C ASP A 52 -3.17 24.07 -0.15
N LEU A 53 -3.26 23.40 -1.30
CA LEU A 53 -4.56 22.97 -1.86
C LEU A 53 -5.32 22.03 -0.90
N CYS A 54 -4.63 21.05 -0.32
CA CYS A 54 -5.23 20.12 0.64
C CYS A 54 -5.73 20.85 1.90
N SER A 55 -4.96 21.82 2.42
CA SER A 55 -5.35 22.60 3.61
C SER A 55 -6.60 23.47 3.39
N LYS A 56 -6.88 23.87 2.15
CA LYS A 56 -8.07 24.66 1.77
C LYS A 56 -9.34 23.83 1.66
N GLN A 57 -9.24 22.50 1.64
CA GLN A 57 -10.38 21.59 1.53
C GLN A 57 -10.34 20.51 2.61
N PRO A 58 -10.36 20.89 3.90
CA PRO A 58 -10.21 19.95 5.02
C PRO A 58 -11.37 18.94 5.11
N ALA A 59 -12.54 19.25 4.53
CA ALA A 59 -13.66 18.33 4.45
C ALA A 59 -13.46 17.18 3.42
N ILE A 60 -12.48 17.32 2.51
CA ILE A 60 -12.20 16.36 1.43
C ILE A 60 -10.84 15.69 1.63
N PHE A 61 -9.84 16.45 2.10
CA PHE A 61 -8.47 15.96 2.28
C PHE A 61 -8.03 16.14 3.73
N GLU A 62 -7.86 15.03 4.45
CA GLU A 62 -7.25 15.00 5.78
C GLU A 62 -5.74 14.81 5.61
N TYR A 63 -5.04 15.93 5.46
CA TYR A 63 -3.60 15.92 5.15
C TYR A 63 -2.73 15.60 6.38
N GLU A 64 -3.17 15.99 7.58
CA GLU A 64 -2.55 15.55 8.84
C GLU A 64 -3.41 14.44 9.47
N PRO A 65 -3.08 13.16 9.25
CA PRO A 65 -3.72 12.07 9.96
C PRO A 65 -3.28 12.09 11.44
N LEU A 66 -4.24 11.93 12.35
CA LEU A 66 -4.06 11.87 13.82
C LEU A 66 -2.96 10.91 14.28
#